data_AF-A0A9E2ZMK4-F1
#
_entry.id   AF-A0A9E2ZMK4-F1
#
_cell.length_a   1.000
_cell.length_b   1.000
_cell.length_c   1.000
_cell.angle_alpha   90.00
_cell.angle_beta   90.00
_cell.angle_gamma   90.00
#
_symmetry.space_group_name_H-M   'P 1'
#
loop_
_entity.id
_entity.type
_entity.pdbx_description
1 polymer ?
#
loop_
_entity_poly.entity_id
_entity_poly.type
_entity_poly.pdbx_seq_one_letter_code
_entity_poly.pdbx_strand_id
1 'polypeptide(L)'
;MPARRPLVRPILAVIAVVGALACPACARSVVGFAGPAQLLSRLAGAAEPSTGLGQVVAAVVDIDTTLGRRHAVGAGTGIVLDPQGLVLTNNHVVEGASTISATDVGTARTYSARVVGHDHRHDIAVLQLRGASGLVTAPLGDSSQVAVGDRVVGIGNAGGKGGVPSQAPGTIAALNQTVTAGDDLTHRSELLTGLIQIAAAIRPGDSGGPLVNSSGQVIGVDTAAADSYRVQGRGGQGFAIPIDEAVQIAHQMAPQR
;
A
#
# COMPACT_ATOMS: atom_id res chain seq x y z
N MET A 1 23.90 49.21 -8.67
CA MET A 1 22.89 48.24 -8.20
C MET A 1 21.77 48.99 -7.50
N PRO A 2 20.55 49.10 -8.07
CA PRO A 2 19.43 49.72 -7.39
C PRO A 2 18.53 48.68 -6.71
N ALA A 3 18.06 49.04 -5.51
CA ALA A 3 17.16 48.26 -4.66
C ALA A 3 15.74 48.15 -5.24
N ARG A 4 15.16 46.95 -5.19
CA ARG A 4 13.73 46.72 -5.48
C ARG A 4 12.92 46.69 -4.18
N ARG A 5 12.02 47.66 -4.02
CA ARG A 5 10.99 47.70 -2.97
C ARG A 5 9.83 46.75 -3.32
N PRO A 6 9.16 46.11 -2.35
CA PRO A 6 7.96 45.30 -2.60
C PRO A 6 6.71 46.19 -2.68
N LEU A 7 5.84 45.89 -3.64
CA LEU A 7 4.51 46.49 -3.81
C LEU A 7 3.50 45.77 -2.90
N VAL A 8 2.92 46.51 -1.96
CA VAL A 8 1.76 46.10 -1.15
C VAL A 8 0.51 46.33 -1.99
N ARG A 9 -0.33 45.31 -2.17
CA ARG A 9 -1.66 45.43 -2.80
C ARG A 9 -2.73 45.51 -1.68
N PRO A 10 -3.69 46.44 -1.75
CA PRO A 10 -4.71 46.59 -0.71
C PRO A 10 -5.82 45.52 -0.86
N ILE A 11 -6.31 45.05 0.29
CA ILE A 11 -7.46 44.16 0.42
C ILE A 11 -8.74 45.01 0.31
N LEU A 12 -9.60 44.70 -0.66
CA LEU A 12 -10.90 45.32 -0.82
C LEU A 12 -11.91 44.55 0.03
N ALA A 13 -12.38 45.15 1.13
CA ALA A 13 -13.48 44.63 1.93
C ALA A 13 -14.82 45.09 1.31
N VAL A 14 -15.64 44.15 0.86
CA VAL A 14 -17.02 44.43 0.40
C VAL A 14 -17.96 44.17 1.58
N ILE A 15 -18.52 45.24 2.14
CA ILE A 15 -19.62 45.19 3.11
C ILE A 15 -20.92 45.22 2.30
N ALA A 16 -21.67 44.12 2.30
CA ALA A 16 -23.01 44.06 1.73
C ALA A 16 -24.03 44.45 2.81
N VAL A 17 -24.70 45.57 2.62
CA VAL A 17 -25.88 46.00 3.39
C VAL A 17 -27.10 45.28 2.81
N VAL A 18 -27.77 44.45 3.61
CA VAL A 18 -29.05 43.84 3.24
C VAL A 18 -30.17 44.67 3.87
N GLY A 19 -30.93 45.36 3.02
CA GLY A 19 -32.17 46.05 3.40
C GLY A 19 -33.30 45.04 3.60
N ALA A 20 -33.98 45.12 4.74
CA ALA A 20 -35.19 44.36 5.02
C ALA A 20 -36.43 45.10 4.48
N LEU A 21 -37.11 44.50 3.50
CA LEU A 21 -38.48 44.81 3.13
C LEU A 21 -39.30 43.52 3.28
N ALA A 22 -40.14 43.50 4.31
CA ALA A 22 -41.04 42.40 4.62
C ALA A 22 -42.27 42.43 3.69
N CYS A 23 -42.59 41.28 3.09
CA CYS A 23 -43.87 41.01 2.43
C CYS A 23 -44.40 39.68 2.98
N PRO A 24 -45.54 39.65 3.71
CA PRO A 24 -46.02 38.45 4.37
C PRO A 24 -47.11 37.80 3.52
N ALA A 25 -46.75 36.93 2.57
CA ALA A 25 -47.63 35.88 2.03
C ALA A 25 -46.93 35.15 0.88
N CYS A 26 -46.20 34.08 1.18
CA CYS A 26 -45.98 32.93 0.30
C CYS A 26 -45.29 31.83 1.13
N ALA A 27 -46.07 30.88 1.62
CA ALA A 27 -45.54 29.62 2.14
C ALA A 27 -44.91 28.83 0.98
N ARG A 28 -43.61 28.58 1.05
CA ARG A 28 -42.91 27.64 0.18
C ARG A 28 -41.78 26.99 0.97
N SER A 29 -41.86 25.67 1.07
CA SER A 29 -40.89 24.68 1.53
C SER A 29 -39.56 25.23 2.04
N VAL A 30 -39.36 25.15 3.36
CA VAL A 30 -38.03 25.29 3.96
C VAL A 30 -37.20 24.08 3.53
N VAL A 31 -36.43 24.22 2.46
CA VAL A 31 -35.27 23.36 2.23
C VAL A 31 -34.29 23.71 3.34
N GLY A 32 -34.25 22.88 4.38
CA GLY A 32 -33.28 23.01 5.46
C GLY A 32 -31.89 22.86 4.88
N PHE A 33 -31.18 23.96 4.71
CA PHE A 33 -29.75 23.94 4.47
C PHE A 33 -29.08 23.35 5.71
N ALA A 34 -28.63 22.10 5.59
CA ALA A 34 -27.78 21.46 6.59
C ALA A 34 -26.55 22.34 6.80
N GLY A 35 -26.37 22.84 8.03
CA GLY A 35 -25.22 23.67 8.38
C GLY A 35 -23.90 22.91 8.18
N PRO A 36 -22.77 23.61 8.02
CA PRO A 36 -21.46 23.01 7.74
C PRO A 36 -21.04 21.92 8.75
N ALA A 37 -21.56 21.94 9.97
CA ALA A 37 -21.34 20.90 10.98
C ALA A 37 -21.98 19.53 10.63
N GLN A 38 -23.11 19.50 9.92
CA GLN A 38 -23.78 18.25 9.51
C GLN A 38 -23.12 17.62 8.28
N LEU A 39 -22.45 18.43 7.45
CA LEU A 39 -21.61 17.93 6.36
C LEU A 39 -20.32 17.28 6.90
N LEU A 40 -19.73 17.86 7.95
CA LEU A 40 -18.56 17.30 8.64
C LEU A 40 -18.86 15.97 9.34
N SER A 41 -20.06 15.80 9.92
CA SER A 41 -20.47 14.50 10.50
C SER A 41 -20.68 13.40 9.46
N ARG A 42 -20.99 13.75 8.20
CA ARG A 42 -21.10 12.76 7.10
C ARG A 42 -19.75 12.40 6.46
N LEU A 43 -18.74 13.27 6.59
CA LEU A 43 -17.36 12.97 6.21
C LEU A 43 -16.58 12.22 7.31
N ALA A 44 -17.09 12.24 8.54
CA ALA A 44 -16.57 11.46 9.68
C ALA A 44 -16.98 9.97 9.65
N GLY A 45 -17.70 9.53 8.61
CA GLY A 45 -17.92 8.11 8.32
C GLY A 45 -16.72 7.47 7.60
N ALA A 46 -15.49 7.82 7.98
CA ALA A 46 -14.35 6.98 7.68
C ALA A 46 -14.50 5.77 8.62
N ALA A 47 -14.98 4.65 8.07
CA ALA A 47 -15.09 3.41 8.81
C ALA A 47 -13.77 3.16 9.55
N GLU A 48 -13.83 3.15 10.88
CA GLU A 48 -12.75 2.71 11.73
C GLU A 48 -12.22 1.38 11.19
N PRO A 49 -10.90 1.19 11.15
CA PRO A 49 -10.33 -0.06 10.70
C PRO A 49 -10.94 -1.20 11.51
N SER A 50 -11.58 -2.11 10.80
CA SER A 50 -12.23 -3.30 11.37
C SER A 50 -11.23 -4.06 12.24
N THR A 51 -11.75 -4.74 13.27
CA THR A 51 -10.99 -5.45 14.31
C THR A 51 -9.87 -6.38 13.80
N GLY A 52 -9.83 -6.72 12.50
CA GLY A 52 -8.78 -7.52 11.87
C GLY A 52 -7.53 -6.76 11.40
N LEU A 53 -7.57 -5.43 11.20
CA LEU A 53 -6.41 -4.70 10.67
C LEU A 53 -5.20 -4.70 11.61
N GLY A 54 -5.42 -4.74 12.92
CA GLY A 54 -4.35 -4.87 13.92
C GLY A 54 -3.59 -6.20 13.81
N GLN A 55 -4.28 -7.29 13.48
CA GLN A 55 -3.64 -8.59 13.26
C GLN A 55 -2.78 -8.57 12.00
N VAL A 56 -3.26 -7.96 10.91
CA VAL A 56 -2.48 -7.84 9.67
C VAL A 56 -1.23 -6.99 9.92
N VAL A 57 -1.34 -5.85 10.60
CA VAL A 57 -0.18 -5.00 10.95
C VAL A 57 0.86 -5.78 11.75
N ALA A 58 0.44 -6.64 12.69
CA ALA A 58 1.35 -7.49 13.45
C ALA A 58 1.97 -8.63 12.63
N ALA A 59 1.40 -8.97 11.47
CA ALA A 59 1.89 -9.99 10.54
C ALA A 59 2.73 -9.42 9.39
N VAL A 60 3.19 -8.16 9.51
CA VAL A 60 4.04 -7.48 8.53
C VAL A 60 5.49 -7.47 9.01
N VAL A 61 6.42 -7.57 8.07
CA VAL A 61 7.85 -7.34 8.30
C VAL A 61 8.35 -6.22 7.38
N ASP A 62 9.21 -5.35 7.91
CA ASP A 62 10.00 -4.41 7.11
C ASP A 62 11.19 -5.18 6.52
N ILE A 63 11.37 -5.14 5.20
CA ILE A 63 12.47 -5.83 4.52
C ILE A 63 13.51 -4.80 4.09
N ASP A 64 14.76 -5.01 4.51
CA ASP A 64 15.91 -4.24 4.05
C ASP A 64 16.85 -5.13 3.26
N THR A 65 17.24 -4.66 2.08
CA THR A 65 18.19 -5.36 1.20
C THR A 65 19.41 -4.51 0.91
N THR A 66 20.55 -5.15 0.74
CA THR A 66 21.77 -4.48 0.24
C THR A 66 22.16 -5.09 -1.09
N LEU A 67 22.31 -4.26 -2.13
CA LEU A 67 22.67 -4.70 -3.47
C LEU A 67 24.19 -4.76 -3.66
N GLY A 68 24.68 -5.93 -4.06
CA GLY A 68 26.10 -6.23 -4.22
C GLY A 68 26.70 -5.60 -5.48
N ARG A 69 27.20 -4.36 -5.34
CA ARG A 69 28.20 -3.64 -6.17
C ARG A 69 28.28 -2.15 -5.85
N ARG A 70 27.24 -1.58 -5.20
CA ARG A 70 27.17 -0.16 -4.83
C ARG A 70 26.77 0.10 -3.37
N HIS A 71 26.53 -0.95 -2.57
CA HIS A 71 25.91 -0.84 -1.23
C HIS A 71 24.59 -0.06 -1.25
N ALA A 72 23.88 -0.10 -2.38
CA ALA A 72 22.55 0.51 -2.47
C ALA A 72 21.60 -0.28 -1.55
N VAL A 73 20.84 0.44 -0.74
CA VAL A 73 19.87 -0.13 0.19
C VAL A 73 18.50 -0.10 -0.48
N GLY A 74 17.87 -1.27 -0.58
CA GLY A 74 16.47 -1.41 -0.95
C GLY A 74 15.62 -1.57 0.30
N ALA A 75 14.38 -1.08 0.24
CA ALA A 75 13.39 -1.29 1.29
C ALA A 75 12.09 -1.81 0.67
N GLY A 76 11.45 -2.73 1.37
CA GLY A 76 10.16 -3.29 1.01
C GLY A 76 9.41 -3.77 2.23
N THR A 77 8.33 -4.48 1.98
CA THR A 77 7.45 -5.05 3.00
C THR A 77 7.30 -6.56 2.74
N GLY A 78 7.06 -7.34 3.79
CA GLY A 78 6.71 -8.74 3.67
C GLY A 78 5.50 -9.12 4.52
N ILE A 79 4.84 -10.20 4.13
CA ILE A 79 3.67 -10.78 4.79
C ILE A 79 4.08 -12.10 5.44
N VAL A 80 3.90 -12.24 6.75
CA VAL A 80 4.22 -13.47 7.47
C VAL A 80 3.16 -14.54 7.18
N LEU A 81 3.58 -15.64 6.55
CA LEU A 81 2.74 -16.77 6.18
C LEU A 81 2.70 -17.86 7.26
N ASP A 82 3.79 -18.05 8.00
CA ASP A 82 3.83 -19.03 9.10
C ASP A 82 4.56 -18.51 10.37
N PRO A 83 4.27 -19.10 11.55
CA PRO A 83 4.90 -18.67 12.79
C PRO A 83 6.41 -18.97 12.87
N GLN A 84 6.96 -19.75 11.95
CA GLN A 84 8.38 -20.11 11.89
C GLN A 84 9.19 -19.15 10.99
N GLY A 85 8.57 -18.11 10.45
CA GLY A 85 9.26 -17.08 9.67
C GLY A 85 9.28 -17.31 8.17
N LEU A 86 8.32 -18.07 7.63
CA LEU A 86 8.05 -18.03 6.19
C LEU A 86 7.35 -16.71 5.84
N VAL A 87 7.94 -15.93 4.94
CA VAL A 87 7.48 -14.59 4.58
C VAL A 87 7.32 -14.48 3.06
N LEU A 88 6.19 -13.94 2.63
CA LEU A 88 5.91 -13.57 1.24
C LEU A 88 6.32 -12.12 0.98
N THR A 89 6.91 -11.84 -0.18
CA THR A 89 7.21 -10.48 -0.64
C THR A 89 7.29 -10.47 -2.18
N ASN A 90 7.65 -9.34 -2.79
CA ASN A 90 7.91 -9.29 -4.21
C ASN A 90 9.32 -9.76 -4.58
N ASN A 91 9.49 -10.30 -5.78
CA ASN A 91 10.81 -10.68 -6.29
C ASN A 91 11.73 -9.46 -6.42
N HIS A 92 11.24 -8.36 -6.98
CA HIS A 92 12.06 -7.17 -7.20
C HIS A 92 12.60 -6.53 -5.90
N VAL A 93 12.00 -6.82 -4.74
CA VAL A 93 12.49 -6.36 -3.43
C VAL A 93 13.81 -7.05 -3.06
N VAL A 94 13.98 -8.31 -3.46
CA VAL A 94 15.07 -9.20 -3.03
C VAL A 94 16.05 -9.55 -4.15
N GLU A 95 15.71 -9.25 -5.40
CA GLU A 95 16.55 -9.56 -6.56
C GLU A 95 17.92 -8.88 -6.49
N GLY A 96 18.99 -9.67 -6.68
CA GLY A 96 20.37 -9.16 -6.65
C GLY A 96 20.87 -8.74 -5.26
N ALA A 97 20.09 -8.93 -4.20
CA ALA A 97 20.50 -8.60 -2.84
C ALA A 97 21.63 -9.51 -2.36
N SER A 98 22.73 -8.92 -1.87
CA SER A 98 23.81 -9.64 -1.18
C SER A 98 23.44 -10.01 0.25
N THR A 99 22.59 -9.20 0.89
CA THR A 99 22.09 -9.43 2.25
C THR A 99 20.64 -8.99 2.34
N ILE A 100 19.87 -9.72 3.14
CA ILE A 100 18.46 -9.44 3.41
C ILE A 100 18.25 -9.53 4.92
N SER A 101 17.68 -8.49 5.51
CA SER A 101 17.15 -8.50 6.87
C SER A 101 15.66 -8.21 6.84
N ALA A 102 14.93 -8.79 7.79
CA ALA A 102 13.53 -8.49 7.98
C ALA A 102 13.27 -8.15 9.46
N THR A 103 12.62 -7.03 9.70
CA THR A 103 12.23 -6.59 11.05
C THR A 103 10.74 -6.83 11.24
N ASP A 104 10.40 -7.67 12.20
CA ASP A 104 9.01 -7.91 12.61
C ASP A 104 8.43 -6.64 13.23
N VAL A 105 7.38 -6.10 12.62
CA VAL A 105 6.70 -4.87 13.07
C VAL A 105 6.07 -5.05 14.44
N GLY A 106 5.55 -6.24 14.74
CA GLY A 106 4.85 -6.52 16.00
C GLY A 106 5.80 -6.59 17.21
N THR A 107 7.05 -7.03 17.01
CA THR A 107 8.02 -7.24 18.10
C THR A 107 9.29 -6.39 18.01
N ALA A 108 9.47 -5.64 16.91
CA ALA A 108 10.68 -4.92 16.55
C ALA A 108 11.94 -5.80 16.48
N ARG A 109 11.80 -7.13 16.39
CA ARG A 109 12.94 -8.05 16.26
C ARG A 109 13.37 -8.15 14.81
N THR A 110 14.66 -7.96 14.57
CA THR A 110 15.27 -8.13 13.26
C THR A 110 15.88 -9.52 13.10
N TYR A 111 15.63 -10.13 11.94
CA TYR A 111 16.13 -11.44 11.56
C TYR A 111 16.94 -11.33 10.27
N SER A 112 18.00 -12.12 10.17
CA SER A 112 18.60 -12.40 8.86
C SER A 112 17.63 -13.29 8.07
N ALA A 113 17.40 -12.96 6.80
CA ALA A 113 16.55 -13.71 5.91
C ALA A 113 17.37 -14.41 4.82
N ARG A 114 16.85 -15.54 4.32
CA ARG A 114 17.32 -16.16 3.07
C ARG A 114 16.15 -16.30 2.11
N VAL A 115 16.41 -16.19 0.82
CA VAL A 115 15.43 -16.55 -0.21
C VAL A 115 15.27 -18.08 -0.21
N VAL A 116 14.03 -18.53 -0.06
CA VAL A 116 13.63 -19.95 -0.20
C VAL A 116 13.40 -20.27 -1.68
N GLY A 117 12.72 -19.37 -2.37
CA GLY A 117 12.50 -19.39 -3.81
C GLY A 117 11.91 -18.07 -4.28
N HIS A 118 11.92 -17.85 -5.59
CA HIS A 118 11.31 -16.69 -6.23
C HIS A 118 10.79 -17.07 -7.62
N ASP A 119 9.78 -16.33 -8.07
CA ASP A 119 9.23 -16.37 -9.41
C ASP A 119 9.25 -14.95 -9.97
N HIS A 120 10.14 -14.73 -10.93
CA HIS A 120 10.27 -13.45 -11.62
C HIS A 120 9.01 -13.09 -12.41
N ARG A 121 8.36 -14.07 -13.07
CA ARG A 121 7.23 -13.81 -13.97
C ARG A 121 6.01 -13.26 -13.25
N HIS A 122 5.85 -13.64 -11.99
CA HIS A 122 4.73 -13.21 -11.15
C HIS A 122 5.19 -12.20 -10.08
N ASP A 123 6.46 -11.79 -10.09
CA ASP A 123 7.06 -10.89 -9.10
C ASP A 123 6.82 -11.33 -7.65
N ILE A 124 7.00 -12.62 -7.36
CA ILE A 124 6.83 -13.21 -6.02
C ILE A 124 8.16 -13.77 -5.51
N ALA A 125 8.47 -13.55 -4.24
CA ALA A 125 9.54 -14.23 -3.53
C ALA A 125 9.08 -14.73 -2.16
N VAL A 126 9.67 -15.84 -1.73
CA VAL A 126 9.49 -16.39 -0.39
C VAL A 126 10.81 -16.32 0.36
N LEU A 127 10.76 -15.73 1.54
CA LEU A 127 11.86 -15.63 2.47
C LEU A 127 11.65 -16.57 3.65
N GLN A 128 12.77 -17.03 4.21
CA GLN A 128 12.81 -17.69 5.51
C GLN A 128 13.63 -16.84 6.48
N LEU A 129 12.99 -16.38 7.54
CA LEU A 129 13.64 -15.68 8.65
C LEU A 129 14.37 -16.69 9.53
N ARG A 130 15.67 -16.47 9.76
CA ARG A 130 16.51 -17.40 10.52
C ARG A 130 16.22 -17.30 12.01
N GLY A 131 15.86 -18.42 12.62
CA GLY A 131 15.61 -18.53 14.06
C GLY A 131 14.30 -17.85 14.53
N ALA A 132 13.44 -17.43 13.60
CA ALA A 132 12.14 -16.89 13.94
C ALA A 132 11.21 -18.00 14.46
N SER A 133 10.41 -17.65 15.46
CA SER A 133 9.36 -18.51 16.01
C SER A 133 8.30 -17.65 16.69
N GLY A 134 7.04 -18.13 16.67
CA GLY A 134 5.93 -17.45 17.31
C GLY A 134 5.52 -16.13 16.62
N LEU A 135 5.83 -15.96 15.34
CA LEU A 135 5.38 -14.78 14.59
C LEU A 135 3.86 -14.81 14.40
N VAL A 136 3.23 -13.64 14.39
CA VAL A 136 1.82 -13.49 14.02
C VAL A 136 1.69 -13.70 12.52
N THR A 137 0.69 -14.49 12.12
CA THR A 137 0.43 -14.82 10.72
C THR A 137 -0.71 -13.98 10.16
N ALA A 138 -0.58 -13.64 8.88
CA ALA A 138 -1.56 -12.81 8.20
C ALA A 138 -2.85 -13.61 7.95
N PRO A 139 -4.03 -13.07 8.30
CA PRO A 139 -5.30 -13.66 7.89
C PRO A 139 -5.46 -13.50 6.37
N LEU A 140 -5.43 -14.62 5.64
CA LEU A 140 -5.61 -14.62 4.19
C LEU A 140 -7.10 -14.62 3.85
N GLY A 141 -7.45 -13.84 2.82
CA GLY A 141 -8.78 -13.80 2.22
C GLY A 141 -8.85 -14.64 0.95
N ASP A 142 -9.92 -14.45 0.19
CA ASP A 142 -10.12 -15.06 -1.12
C ASP A 142 -10.11 -13.95 -2.18
N SER A 143 -9.09 -13.94 -3.03
CA SER A 143 -8.93 -12.92 -4.07
C SER A 143 -9.87 -13.13 -5.26
N SER A 144 -10.48 -14.32 -5.41
CA SER A 144 -11.48 -14.58 -6.45
C SER A 144 -12.82 -13.87 -6.19
N GLN A 145 -13.09 -13.48 -4.94
CA GLN A 145 -14.32 -12.78 -4.54
C GLN A 145 -14.21 -11.25 -4.62
N VAL A 146 -13.06 -10.76 -5.02
CA VAL A 146 -12.75 -9.34 -5.06
C VAL A 146 -13.48 -8.66 -6.21
N ALA A 147 -14.05 -7.48 -5.96
CA ALA A 147 -14.80 -6.70 -6.94
C ALA A 147 -14.29 -5.26 -7.07
N VAL A 148 -14.49 -4.69 -8.26
CA VAL A 148 -14.25 -3.26 -8.49
C VAL A 148 -15.15 -2.43 -7.57
N GLY A 149 -14.56 -1.44 -6.92
CA GLY A 149 -15.22 -0.59 -5.92
C GLY A 149 -15.06 -1.06 -4.47
N ASP A 150 -14.54 -2.27 -4.23
CA ASP A 150 -14.25 -2.73 -2.88
C ASP A 150 -13.26 -1.81 -2.20
N ARG A 151 -13.51 -1.52 -0.91
CA ARG A 151 -12.61 -0.73 -0.08
C ARG A 151 -11.47 -1.60 0.40
N VAL A 152 -10.28 -1.05 0.28
CA VAL A 152 -9.04 -1.74 0.64
C VAL A 152 -8.08 -0.78 1.34
N VAL A 153 -7.12 -1.35 2.07
CA VAL A 153 -6.00 -0.62 2.65
C VAL A 153 -4.71 -1.37 2.31
N GLY A 154 -3.81 -0.73 1.56
CA GLY A 154 -2.44 -1.23 1.42
C GLY A 154 -1.65 -0.90 2.68
N ILE A 155 -0.83 -1.83 3.15
CA ILE A 155 -0.03 -1.67 4.37
C ILE A 155 1.43 -1.95 4.04
N GLY A 156 2.33 -1.04 4.41
CA GLY A 156 3.75 -1.28 4.17
C GLY A 156 4.68 -0.17 4.62
N ASN A 157 5.96 -0.37 4.34
CA ASN A 157 7.06 0.49 4.76
C ASN A 157 7.33 1.62 3.75
N ALA A 158 6.31 2.42 3.41
CA ALA A 158 6.45 3.52 2.45
C ALA A 158 7.66 4.41 2.73
N GLY A 159 8.59 4.44 1.77
CA GLY A 159 9.84 5.20 1.85
C GLY A 159 10.94 4.59 2.73
N GLY A 160 10.79 3.33 3.19
CA GLY A 160 11.83 2.60 3.90
C GLY A 160 12.17 3.19 5.28
N LYS A 161 11.18 3.70 6.00
CA LYS A 161 11.38 4.36 7.31
C LYS A 161 11.53 3.37 8.47
N GLY A 162 10.96 2.17 8.31
CA GLY A 162 10.81 1.16 9.33
C GLY A 162 9.81 1.55 10.43
N GLY A 163 9.40 0.56 11.22
CA GLY A 163 8.58 0.75 12.42
C GLY A 163 7.09 0.65 12.13
N VAL A 164 6.31 1.68 12.51
CA VAL A 164 4.85 1.64 12.32
C VAL A 164 4.53 1.68 10.82
N PRO A 165 3.82 0.68 10.27
CA PRO A 165 3.55 0.63 8.84
C PRO A 165 2.71 1.81 8.39
N SER A 166 2.99 2.29 7.19
CA SER A 166 2.11 3.21 6.49
C SER A 166 0.83 2.50 6.07
N GLN A 167 -0.26 3.26 5.97
CA GLN A 167 -1.56 2.78 5.52
C GLN A 167 -2.01 3.61 4.32
N ALA A 168 -2.30 2.93 3.22
CA ALA A 168 -2.76 3.51 1.97
C ALA A 168 -4.21 3.08 1.69
N PRO A 169 -5.21 3.74 2.31
CA PRO A 169 -6.61 3.44 2.04
C PRO A 169 -6.97 3.79 0.59
N GLY A 170 -7.83 2.98 -0.03
CA GLY A 170 -8.29 3.18 -1.39
C GLY A 170 -9.43 2.25 -1.77
N THR A 171 -9.57 2.07 -3.08
CA THR A 171 -10.57 1.17 -3.67
C THR A 171 -9.99 0.39 -4.83
N ILE A 172 -10.59 -0.73 -5.16
CA ILE A 172 -10.23 -1.51 -6.33
C ILE A 172 -10.77 -0.81 -7.57
N ALA A 173 -9.87 -0.47 -8.48
CA ALA A 173 -10.17 0.29 -9.69
C ALA A 173 -10.45 -0.62 -10.90
N ALA A 174 -9.72 -1.72 -11.02
CA ALA A 174 -9.89 -2.71 -12.08
C ALA A 174 -9.28 -4.05 -11.66
N LEU A 175 -9.64 -5.12 -12.36
CA LEU A 175 -9.14 -6.48 -12.16
C LEU A 175 -8.50 -7.00 -13.44
N ASN A 176 -7.69 -8.05 -13.31
CA ASN A 176 -7.01 -8.72 -14.44
C ASN A 176 -6.21 -7.75 -15.32
N GLN A 177 -5.55 -6.79 -14.67
CA GLN A 177 -4.72 -5.81 -15.37
C GLN A 177 -3.39 -6.43 -15.78
N THR A 178 -2.85 -5.89 -16.86
CA THR A 178 -1.55 -6.26 -17.38
C THR A 178 -0.67 -5.03 -17.40
N VAL A 179 0.51 -5.12 -16.80
CA VAL A 179 1.46 -4.02 -16.73
C VAL A 179 2.84 -4.48 -17.13
N THR A 180 3.57 -3.57 -17.77
CA THR A 180 4.98 -3.78 -18.06
C THR A 180 5.78 -3.29 -16.88
N ALA A 181 6.43 -4.25 -16.21
CA ALA A 181 7.46 -4.03 -15.23
C ALA A 181 8.83 -3.96 -15.92
N GLY A 182 9.74 -3.14 -15.41
CA GLY A 182 11.09 -3.07 -15.96
C GLY A 182 12.11 -2.69 -14.91
N ASP A 183 13.29 -3.31 -14.98
CA ASP A 183 14.43 -3.03 -14.13
C ASP A 183 15.53 -2.30 -14.92
N ASP A 184 15.79 -1.05 -14.53
CA ASP A 184 16.79 -0.18 -15.14
C ASP A 184 18.23 -0.70 -14.91
N LEU A 185 18.48 -1.44 -13.82
CA LEU A 185 19.81 -1.99 -13.52
C LEU A 185 20.14 -3.17 -14.42
N THR A 186 19.17 -4.07 -14.65
CA THR A 186 19.36 -5.25 -15.50
C THR A 186 18.95 -5.03 -16.95
N HIS A 187 18.33 -3.89 -17.29
CA HIS A 187 17.72 -3.58 -18.58
C HIS A 187 16.70 -4.63 -19.02
N ARG A 188 16.03 -5.26 -18.05
CA ARG A 188 15.01 -6.28 -18.29
C ARG A 188 13.64 -5.66 -18.18
N SER A 189 12.70 -6.23 -18.92
CA SER A 189 11.29 -5.89 -18.78
C SER A 189 10.47 -7.16 -18.88
N GLU A 190 9.47 -7.24 -18.01
CA GLU A 190 8.57 -8.36 -17.91
C GLU A 190 7.12 -7.88 -17.85
N LEU A 191 6.23 -8.74 -18.30
CA LEU A 191 4.81 -8.47 -18.35
C LEU A 191 4.18 -9.16 -17.16
N LEU A 192 3.70 -8.37 -16.20
CA LEU A 192 2.90 -8.87 -15.10
C LEU A 192 1.44 -8.87 -15.52
N THR A 193 0.76 -9.99 -15.34
CA THR A 193 -0.64 -10.19 -15.75
C THR A 193 -1.49 -10.60 -14.56
N GLY A 194 -2.81 -10.49 -14.67
CA GLY A 194 -3.71 -10.93 -13.59
C GLY A 194 -3.81 -9.97 -12.40
N LEU A 195 -3.22 -8.77 -12.51
CA LEU A 195 -3.10 -7.86 -11.37
C LEU A 195 -4.43 -7.21 -10.99
N ILE A 196 -4.58 -6.95 -9.69
CA ILE A 196 -5.59 -6.06 -9.12
C ILE A 196 -5.05 -4.64 -9.25
N GLN A 197 -5.80 -3.73 -9.87
CA GLN A 197 -5.47 -2.31 -9.89
C GLN A 197 -6.20 -1.59 -8.76
N ILE A 198 -5.46 -0.75 -8.05
CA ILE A 198 -5.91 -0.08 -6.83
C ILE A 198 -5.82 1.42 -7.04
N ALA A 199 -6.90 2.13 -6.72
CA ALA A 199 -6.89 3.58 -6.55
C ALA A 199 -6.45 3.93 -5.11
N ALA A 200 -5.17 3.70 -4.83
CA ALA A 200 -4.51 4.01 -3.57
C ALA A 200 -3.10 4.53 -3.83
N ALA A 201 -2.54 5.26 -2.87
CA ALA A 201 -1.20 5.82 -2.97
C ALA A 201 -0.12 4.80 -2.56
N ILE A 202 -0.06 3.66 -3.26
CA ILE A 202 0.98 2.64 -3.11
C ILE A 202 2.32 3.22 -3.63
N ARG A 203 3.39 3.09 -2.84
CA ARG A 203 4.68 3.78 -3.05
C ARG A 203 5.87 2.83 -2.88
N PRO A 204 7.06 3.21 -3.35
CA PRO A 204 8.29 2.50 -3.00
C PRO A 204 8.36 2.22 -1.49
N GLY A 205 8.68 0.98 -1.13
CA GLY A 205 8.66 0.48 0.25
C GLY A 205 7.37 -0.26 0.64
N ASP A 206 6.23 0.01 0.00
CA ASP A 206 5.00 -0.77 0.19
C ASP A 206 5.04 -2.12 -0.55
N SER A 207 5.87 -2.24 -1.60
CA SER A 207 6.05 -3.46 -2.38
C SER A 207 6.27 -4.69 -1.48
N GLY A 208 5.50 -5.73 -1.73
CA GLY A 208 5.50 -6.99 -0.98
C GLY A 208 4.59 -6.98 0.25
N GLY A 209 3.97 -5.83 0.59
CA GLY A 209 3.04 -5.67 1.70
C GLY A 209 1.62 -6.13 1.38
N PRO A 210 0.77 -6.30 2.41
CA PRO A 210 -0.60 -6.79 2.20
C PRO A 210 -1.56 -5.70 1.74
N LEU A 211 -2.36 -6.02 0.71
CA LEU A 211 -3.60 -5.34 0.38
C LEU A 211 -4.74 -5.97 1.18
N VAL A 212 -5.37 -5.19 2.06
CA VAL A 212 -6.33 -5.70 3.05
C VAL A 212 -7.75 -5.27 2.72
N ASN A 213 -8.70 -6.21 2.75
CA ASN A 213 -10.12 -5.92 2.58
C ASN A 213 -10.79 -5.39 3.87
N SER A 214 -12.07 -5.02 3.79
CA SER A 214 -12.84 -4.52 4.93
C SER A 214 -13.04 -5.53 6.08
N SER A 215 -12.82 -6.82 5.83
CA SER A 215 -12.87 -7.89 6.84
C SER A 215 -11.53 -8.09 7.56
N GLY A 216 -10.50 -7.30 7.22
CA GLY A 216 -9.17 -7.43 7.80
C GLY A 216 -8.42 -8.65 7.27
N GLN A 217 -8.71 -9.08 6.04
CA GLN A 217 -8.04 -10.20 5.38
C GLN A 217 -7.20 -9.70 4.21
N VAL A 218 -6.03 -10.32 4.01
CA VAL A 218 -5.14 -10.04 2.89
C VAL A 218 -5.74 -10.63 1.62
N ILE A 219 -5.98 -9.80 0.62
CA ILE A 219 -6.52 -10.18 -0.70
C ILE A 219 -5.52 -9.97 -1.85
N GLY A 220 -4.37 -9.36 -1.57
CA GLY A 220 -3.29 -9.22 -2.54
C GLY A 220 -1.97 -8.83 -1.91
N VAL A 221 -0.91 -8.88 -2.72
CA VAL A 221 0.45 -8.43 -2.42
C VAL A 221 0.71 -7.15 -3.21
N ASP A 222 0.85 -6.02 -2.51
CA ASP A 222 1.07 -4.71 -3.13
C ASP A 222 2.35 -4.72 -3.98
N THR A 223 2.28 -4.14 -5.17
CA THR A 223 3.39 -4.00 -6.12
C THR A 223 3.55 -2.52 -6.47
N ALA A 224 4.56 -1.88 -5.89
CA ALA A 224 4.94 -0.51 -6.20
C ALA A 224 6.08 -0.47 -7.22
N ALA A 225 6.13 0.62 -8.00
CA ALA A 225 7.34 0.95 -8.75
C ALA A 225 8.42 1.46 -7.77
N ALA A 226 9.66 1.00 -7.91
CA ALA A 226 10.86 1.53 -7.25
C ALA A 226 11.72 2.33 -8.24
N ASP A 227 12.76 3.01 -7.77
CA ASP A 227 13.64 3.84 -8.63
C ASP A 227 14.30 3.03 -9.74
N SER A 228 14.71 1.78 -9.45
CA SER A 228 15.22 0.84 -10.45
C SER A 228 14.12 0.03 -11.12
N TYR A 229 12.93 -0.09 -10.50
CA TYR A 229 11.85 -0.97 -10.99
C TYR A 229 10.61 -0.16 -11.38
N ARG A 230 10.37 0.02 -12.67
CA ARG A 230 9.26 0.85 -13.17
C ARG A 230 8.06 0.00 -13.53
N VAL A 231 6.91 0.31 -12.96
CA VAL A 231 5.61 -0.18 -13.43
C VAL A 231 4.94 0.92 -14.26
N GLN A 232 4.62 0.63 -15.52
CA GLN A 232 3.94 1.60 -16.39
C GLN A 232 2.45 1.73 -16.00
N GLY A 233 2.05 2.87 -15.43
CA GLY A 233 0.68 3.22 -15.04
C GLY A 233 0.49 4.74 -14.87
N ARG A 234 -0.75 5.22 -14.82
CA ARG A 234 -1.02 6.65 -14.54
C ARG A 234 -0.78 6.92 -13.05
N GLY A 235 -0.15 8.05 -12.69
CA GLY A 235 0.14 8.37 -11.29
C GLY A 235 -1.10 8.32 -10.39
N GLY A 236 -0.93 7.84 -9.14
CA GLY A 236 -2.03 7.61 -8.20
C GLY A 236 -2.73 6.25 -8.34
N GLN A 237 -2.10 5.30 -9.04
CA GLN A 237 -2.56 3.92 -9.21
C GLN A 237 -1.51 2.98 -8.59
N GLY A 238 -1.97 2.04 -7.78
CA GLY A 238 -1.20 0.90 -7.30
C GLY A 238 -1.65 -0.39 -7.99
N PHE A 239 -0.84 -1.43 -7.89
CA PHE A 239 -1.21 -2.77 -8.31
C PHE A 239 -0.97 -3.75 -7.18
N ALA A 240 -1.67 -4.88 -7.20
CA ALA A 240 -1.39 -5.99 -6.33
C ALA A 240 -1.55 -7.32 -7.08
N ILE A 241 -0.72 -8.28 -6.70
CA ILE A 241 -0.83 -9.67 -7.15
C ILE A 241 -1.94 -10.33 -6.29
N PRO A 242 -2.92 -11.03 -6.89
CA PRO A 242 -3.97 -11.72 -6.13
C PRO A 242 -3.39 -12.69 -5.09
N ILE A 243 -3.94 -12.69 -3.87
CA ILE A 243 -3.35 -13.47 -2.77
C ILE A 243 -3.38 -14.99 -3.04
N ASP A 244 -4.42 -15.48 -3.71
CA ASP A 244 -4.55 -16.93 -4.00
C ASP A 244 -3.43 -17.40 -4.92
N GLU A 245 -3.12 -16.58 -5.94
CA GLU A 245 -2.02 -16.82 -6.86
C GLU A 245 -0.67 -16.74 -6.13
N ALA A 246 -0.43 -15.67 -5.36
CA ALA A 246 0.82 -15.47 -4.65
C ALA A 246 1.12 -16.62 -3.66
N VAL A 247 0.11 -17.08 -2.92
CA VAL A 247 0.23 -18.18 -1.96
C VAL A 247 0.40 -19.52 -2.66
N GLN A 248 -0.29 -19.75 -3.77
CA GLN A 248 -0.10 -20.95 -4.58
C GLN A 248 1.36 -21.05 -5.09
N ILE A 249 1.91 -19.97 -5.64
CA ILE A 249 3.30 -19.92 -6.09
C ILE A 249 4.23 -20.13 -4.89
N ALA A 250 3.98 -19.44 -3.77
CA ALA A 250 4.77 -19.58 -2.55
C ALA A 250 4.84 -21.05 -2.05
N HIS A 251 3.73 -21.78 -2.09
CA HIS A 251 3.69 -23.19 -1.70
C HIS A 251 4.44 -24.12 -2.66
N GLN A 252 4.56 -23.77 -3.94
CA GLN A 252 5.38 -24.53 -4.89
C GLN A 252 6.88 -24.35 -4.63
N MET A 253 7.27 -23.21 -4.05
CA MET A 253 8.66 -22.87 -3.73
C MET A 253 9.08 -23.31 -2.33
N ALA A 254 8.15 -23.34 -1.39
CA ALA A 254 8.42 -23.76 -0.02
C ALA A 254 8.80 -25.25 0.01
N PRO A 255 9.86 -25.65 0.74
CA PRO A 255 10.21 -27.05 0.89
C PRO A 255 9.04 -27.82 1.51
N GLN A 256 8.61 -28.90 0.86
CA GLN A 256 7.60 -29.79 1.41
C GLN A 256 8.15 -30.41 2.71
N ARG A 257 7.45 -30.18 3.82
CA ARG A 257 7.80 -30.75 5.12
C ARG A 257 7.47 -32.23 5.18
#